data_AF-J7L724-F1
#
_entry.id   AF-J7L724-F1
#
_cell.length_a   1.000
_cell.length_b   1.000
_cell.length_c   1.000
_cell.angle_alpha   90.00
_cell.angle_beta   90.00
_cell.angle_gamma   90.00
#
_symmetry.space_group_name_H-M   'P 1'
#
loop_
_entity.id
_entity.type
_entity.pdbx_description
1 polymer ?
#
loop_
_entity_poly.entity_id
_entity_poly.type
_entity_poly.pdbx_seq_one_letter_code
_entity_poly.pdbx_strand_id
1 'polypeptide(L)'
;MSPRPGTITAIQVILYIRATLGVLSLLAVLTGWGPTSGSEVWRVTWDTAVFDVVPELQAEGYPGLYTGAFVSSLMAVVELIAFEFYVASTLGRGGRRTRLLVRITAVFGCVGAALALFSGGDFAPLLILMIVVLVLNESASAEDWYRETEYPTPRRGTV
;
A
#
# COMPACT_ATOMS: atom_id res chain seq x y z
N MET A 1 -28.02 -8.93 8.47
CA MET A 1 -26.79 -9.00 7.65
C MET A 1 -26.12 -10.32 7.93
N SER A 2 -25.66 -11.05 6.91
CA SER A 2 -24.76 -12.19 7.09
C SER A 2 -23.50 -11.72 7.83
N PRO A 3 -22.93 -12.53 8.73
CA PRO A 3 -21.67 -12.18 9.38
C PRO A 3 -20.58 -12.01 8.32
N ARG A 4 -19.73 -10.99 8.46
CA ARG A 4 -18.60 -10.76 7.54
C ARG A 4 -17.72 -12.02 7.52
N PRO A 5 -17.41 -12.58 6.34
CA PRO A 5 -16.54 -13.75 6.28
C PRO A 5 -15.13 -13.40 6.72
N GLY A 6 -14.45 -14.39 7.32
CA GLY A 6 -13.08 -14.22 7.84
C GLY A 6 -12.08 -13.75 6.80
N THR A 7 -12.28 -14.10 5.52
CA THR A 7 -11.46 -13.66 4.39
C THR A 7 -11.51 -12.14 4.16
N ILE A 8 -12.68 -11.52 4.28
CA ILE A 8 -12.84 -10.06 4.13
C ILE A 8 -12.19 -9.32 5.31
N THR A 9 -12.35 -9.86 6.52
CA THR A 9 -11.67 -9.33 7.71
C THR A 9 -10.15 -9.47 7.57
N ALA A 10 -9.65 -10.59 7.06
CA ALA A 10 -8.22 -10.80 6.81
C ALA A 10 -7.66 -9.79 5.79
N ILE A 11 -8.34 -9.58 4.66
CA ILE A 11 -7.96 -8.55 3.68
C ILE A 11 -7.89 -7.18 4.34
N GLN A 12 -8.92 -6.82 5.12
CA GLN A 12 -8.98 -5.54 5.81
C GLN A 12 -7.80 -5.35 6.78
N VAL A 13 -7.49 -6.37 7.58
CA VAL A 13 -6.36 -6.37 8.52
C VAL A 13 -5.03 -6.23 7.77
N ILE A 14 -4.85 -6.98 6.68
CA ILE A 14 -3.63 -6.92 5.86
C ILE A 14 -3.42 -5.51 5.30
N LEU A 15 -4.47 -4.88 4.77
CA LEU A 15 -4.39 -3.52 4.24
C LEU A 15 -4.07 -2.50 5.34
N TYR A 16 -4.66 -2.63 6.54
CA TYR A 16 -4.31 -1.74 7.66
C TYR A 16 -2.86 -1.91 8.12
N ILE A 17 -2.38 -3.14 8.23
CA ILE A 17 -0.98 -3.42 8.59
C ILE A 17 -0.05 -2.78 7.56
N ARG A 18 -0.33 -2.98 6.27
CA ARG A 18 0.47 -2.42 5.18
C ARG A 18 0.47 -0.90 5.18
N ALA A 19 -0.69 -0.26 5.30
CA ALA A 19 -0.78 1.19 5.35
C ALA A 19 -0.03 1.75 6.57
N THR A 20 -0.12 1.06 7.71
CA THR A 20 0.63 1.41 8.94
C THR A 20 2.14 1.28 8.74
N LEU A 21 2.60 0.19 8.11
CA LEU A 21 4.01 0.04 7.74
C LEU A 21 4.46 1.16 6.80
N GLY A 22 3.63 1.53 5.83
CA GLY A 22 3.88 2.68 4.94
C GLY A 22 4.03 3.99 5.70
N VAL A 23 3.16 4.26 6.68
CA VAL A 23 3.27 5.44 7.56
C VAL A 23 4.57 5.40 8.37
N LEU A 24 4.92 4.24 8.94
CA LEU A 24 6.17 4.08 9.69
C LEU A 24 7.40 4.29 8.80
N SER A 25 7.40 3.75 7.58
CA SER A 25 8.45 3.99 6.58
C SER A 25 8.54 5.47 6.20
N LEU A 26 7.40 6.13 6.00
CA LEU A 26 7.36 7.57 5.71
C LEU A 26 7.92 8.39 6.87
N LEU A 27 7.54 8.06 8.12
CA LEU A 27 8.08 8.73 9.31
C LEU A 27 9.59 8.49 9.46
N ALA A 28 10.06 7.27 9.19
CA ALA A 28 11.48 6.96 9.19
C ALA A 28 12.23 7.82 8.18
N VAL A 29 11.75 7.89 6.93
CA VAL A 29 12.28 8.80 5.90
C VAL A 29 12.29 10.23 6.44
N LEU A 30 11.14 10.79 6.83
CA LEU A 30 10.97 12.18 7.32
C LEU A 30 11.87 12.54 8.51
N THR A 31 12.23 11.56 9.35
CA THR A 31 13.10 11.79 10.51
C THR A 31 14.57 11.48 10.24
N GLY A 32 14.90 11.05 9.02
CA GLY A 32 16.26 10.69 8.60
C GLY A 32 16.69 9.30 9.03
N TRP A 33 15.77 8.46 9.49
CA TRP A 33 16.06 7.09 9.92
C TRP A 33 15.96 6.15 8.70
N GLY A 34 17.05 5.43 8.41
CA GLY A 34 17.06 4.47 7.32
C GLY A 34 18.05 3.33 7.58
N PRO A 35 17.72 2.09 7.14
CA PRO A 35 18.70 1.00 7.16
C PRO A 35 19.74 1.23 6.06
N THR A 36 21.01 1.21 6.42
CA THR A 36 22.10 0.97 5.46
C THR A 36 22.46 -0.51 5.44
N SER A 37 23.04 -0.98 4.34
CA SER A 37 23.50 -2.37 4.21
C SER A 37 24.53 -2.68 5.30
N GLY A 38 24.11 -3.38 6.37
CA GLY A 38 24.99 -3.79 7.47
C GLY A 38 24.49 -3.39 8.85
N SER A 39 23.28 -3.83 9.25
CA SER A 39 22.76 -3.86 10.64
C SER A 39 22.74 -2.57 11.48
N GLU A 40 23.27 -1.46 11.01
CA GLU A 40 23.34 -0.22 11.78
C GLU A 40 22.29 0.78 11.27
N VAL A 41 21.47 1.27 12.19
CA VAL A 41 20.48 2.30 11.92
C VAL A 41 21.14 3.65 12.14
N TRP A 42 21.38 4.38 11.05
CA TRP A 42 21.99 5.70 11.10
C TRP A 42 20.94 6.80 10.93
N ARG A 43 21.19 7.95 11.56
CA ARG A 43 20.41 9.17 11.35
C ARG A 43 21.05 9.96 10.20
N VAL A 44 20.40 9.94 9.05
CA VAL A 44 20.68 10.82 7.91
C VAL A 44 20.12 12.20 8.23
N THR A 45 20.98 13.15 8.56
CA THR A 45 20.56 14.54 8.78
C THR A 45 20.21 15.18 7.44
N TRP A 46 19.02 15.77 7.33
CA TRP A 46 18.53 16.45 6.13
C TRP A 46 19.37 17.65 5.68
N ASP A 47 20.29 18.12 6.51
CA ASP A 47 21.12 19.30 6.26
C ASP A 47 22.22 19.10 5.20
N THR A 48 22.68 17.88 4.93
CA THR A 48 23.87 17.68 4.06
C THR A 48 23.89 16.44 3.17
N ALA A 49 22.97 15.47 3.32
CA ALA A 49 23.16 14.17 2.64
C ALA A 49 22.23 13.93 1.44
N VAL A 50 20.94 14.30 1.50
CA VAL A 50 19.97 13.86 0.47
C VAL A 50 20.15 14.55 -0.88
N PHE A 51 20.70 15.77 -0.89
CA PHE A 51 20.96 16.53 -2.12
C PHE A 51 22.36 16.32 -2.70
N ASP A 52 23.28 15.70 -1.96
CA ASP A 52 24.66 15.43 -2.38
C ASP A 52 24.85 13.99 -2.95
N VAL A 53 23.81 13.14 -2.94
CA VAL A 53 23.92 11.71 -3.35
C VAL A 53 24.09 11.51 -4.87
N VAL A 54 23.97 12.54 -5.70
CA VAL A 54 24.21 12.41 -7.16
C VAL A 54 25.18 13.50 -7.66
N PRO A 55 26.49 13.37 -7.35
CA PRO A 55 27.50 14.36 -7.73
C PRO A 55 27.63 14.53 -9.25
N GLU A 56 27.27 13.52 -10.04
CA GLU A 56 27.39 13.56 -11.51
C GLU A 56 26.33 14.43 -12.21
N LEU A 57 25.16 14.65 -11.61
CA LEU A 57 24.05 15.40 -12.25
C LEU A 57 23.83 16.81 -11.65
N GLN A 58 24.36 17.07 -10.46
CA GLN A 58 24.41 18.42 -9.86
C GLN A 58 25.36 19.34 -10.65
N ALA A 59 26.40 18.74 -11.27
CA ALA A 59 27.32 19.40 -12.18
C ALA A 59 26.63 19.96 -13.46
N GLU A 60 25.46 19.43 -13.85
CA GLU A 60 24.72 19.86 -15.05
C GLU A 60 23.70 20.98 -14.79
N GLY A 61 23.57 21.49 -13.56
CA GLY A 61 22.89 22.77 -13.31
C GLY A 61 21.36 22.75 -13.18
N TYR A 62 20.73 21.62 -12.82
CA TYR A 62 19.26 21.51 -12.63
C TYR A 62 18.78 21.30 -11.17
N PRO A 63 19.20 22.11 -10.18
CA PRO A 63 18.91 21.85 -8.76
C PRO A 63 17.40 21.79 -8.42
N GLY A 64 16.53 22.46 -9.18
CA GLY A 64 15.08 22.50 -8.91
C GLY A 64 14.31 21.23 -9.30
N LEU A 65 14.82 20.42 -10.24
CA LEU A 65 14.12 19.21 -10.71
C LEU A 65 14.15 18.09 -9.66
N TYR A 66 15.22 18.02 -8.87
CA TYR A 66 15.46 16.99 -7.86
C TYR A 66 14.55 17.14 -6.65
N THR A 67 14.42 18.36 -6.12
CA THR A 67 13.50 18.65 -5.01
C THR A 67 12.06 18.43 -5.43
N GLY A 68 11.69 18.83 -6.65
CA GLY A 68 10.36 18.59 -7.21
C GLY A 68 10.04 17.10 -7.37
N ALA A 69 10.96 16.32 -7.94
CA ALA A 69 10.81 14.88 -8.10
C ALA A 69 10.69 14.16 -6.75
N PHE A 70 11.54 14.51 -5.78
CA PHE A 70 11.52 13.94 -4.43
C PHE A 70 10.22 14.27 -3.67
N VAL A 71 9.78 15.53 -3.70
CA VAL A 71 8.50 15.91 -3.06
C VAL A 71 7.34 15.21 -3.76
N SER A 72 7.35 15.11 -5.09
CA SER A 72 6.31 14.40 -5.83
C SER A 72 6.23 12.91 -5.50
N SER A 73 7.38 12.25 -5.28
CA SER A 73 7.40 10.84 -4.89
C SER A 73 6.91 10.64 -3.45
N LEU A 74 7.27 11.54 -2.52
CA LEU A 74 6.70 11.53 -1.16
C LEU A 74 5.19 11.73 -1.17
N MET A 75 4.68 12.66 -1.98
CA MET A 75 3.23 12.87 -2.12
C MET A 75 2.54 11.63 -2.68
N ALA A 76 3.12 10.99 -3.71
CA ALA A 76 2.58 9.74 -4.24
C ALA A 76 2.51 8.62 -3.18
N VAL A 77 3.51 8.52 -2.29
CA VAL A 77 3.49 7.57 -1.17
C VAL A 77 2.34 7.89 -0.19
N VAL A 78 2.16 9.17 0.17
CA VAL A 78 1.07 9.60 1.07
C VAL A 78 -0.30 9.31 0.45
N GLU A 79 -0.49 9.61 -0.84
CA GLU A 79 -1.72 9.34 -1.56
C GLU A 79 -2.03 7.84 -1.59
N LEU A 80 -1.02 7.00 -1.81
CA LEU A 80 -1.19 5.55 -1.83
C LEU A 80 -1.57 5.00 -0.45
N ILE A 81 -0.94 5.49 0.62
CA ILE A 81 -1.31 5.15 2.02
C ILE A 81 -2.76 5.55 2.29
N ALA A 82 -3.15 6.78 1.95
CA ALA A 82 -4.51 7.28 2.15
C ALA A 82 -5.53 6.44 1.37
N PHE A 83 -5.19 6.06 0.13
CA PHE A 83 -6.01 5.18 -0.70
C PHE A 83 -6.16 3.77 -0.07
N GLU A 84 -5.09 3.19 0.45
CA GLU A 84 -5.16 1.90 1.17
C GLU A 84 -6.08 1.96 2.39
N PHE A 85 -5.99 3.02 3.20
CA PHE A 85 -6.90 3.26 4.33
C PHE A 85 -8.36 3.40 3.87
N TYR A 86 -8.58 4.11 2.77
CA TYR A 86 -9.91 4.25 2.17
C TYR A 86 -10.47 2.88 1.73
N VAL A 87 -9.68 2.05 1.06
CA VAL A 87 -10.12 0.71 0.63
C VAL A 87 -10.38 -0.18 1.85
N ALA A 88 -9.48 -0.19 2.84
CA ALA A 88 -9.63 -0.94 4.08
C ALA A 88 -10.92 -0.55 4.85
N SER A 89 -11.25 0.74 4.93
CA SER A 89 -12.46 1.20 5.62
C SER A 89 -13.75 0.94 4.84
N THR A 90 -13.67 0.87 3.50
CA THR A 90 -14.83 0.64 2.63
C THR A 90 -15.14 -0.83 2.36
N LEU A 91 -14.21 -1.75 2.64
CA LEU A 91 -14.40 -3.22 2.57
C LEU A 91 -15.68 -3.69 3.29
N GLY A 92 -16.03 -3.01 4.38
CA GLY A 92 -17.23 -3.30 5.15
C GLY A 92 -18.57 -3.05 4.45
N ARG A 93 -18.57 -2.28 3.34
CA ARG A 93 -19.76 -1.95 2.54
C ARG A 93 -20.08 -3.01 1.49
N GLY A 94 -19.08 -3.82 1.10
CA GLY A 94 -19.24 -4.86 0.09
C GLY A 94 -19.53 -4.32 -1.33
N GLY A 95 -20.06 -5.17 -2.21
CA GLY A 95 -20.38 -4.86 -3.60
C GLY A 95 -19.20 -4.86 -4.60
N ARG A 96 -19.54 -4.88 -5.90
CA ARG A 96 -18.57 -4.91 -7.01
C ARG A 96 -17.55 -3.77 -7.02
N ARG A 97 -17.95 -2.54 -6.63
CA ARG A 97 -17.03 -1.39 -6.57
C ARG A 97 -15.91 -1.64 -5.57
N THR A 98 -16.25 -2.15 -4.40
CA THR A 98 -15.29 -2.46 -3.33
C THR A 98 -14.35 -3.60 -3.74
N ARG A 99 -14.89 -4.65 -4.38
CA ARG A 99 -14.06 -5.73 -4.96
C ARG A 99 -13.05 -5.21 -5.98
N LEU A 100 -13.47 -4.28 -6.83
CA LEU A 100 -12.59 -3.66 -7.83
C LEU A 100 -11.53 -2.77 -7.19
N LEU A 101 -11.89 -1.98 -6.17
CA LEU A 101 -10.92 -1.18 -5.41
C LEU A 101 -9.84 -2.04 -4.77
N VAL A 102 -10.21 -3.15 -4.11
CA VAL A 102 -9.24 -4.10 -3.52
C VAL A 102 -8.30 -4.68 -4.58
N ARG A 103 -8.82 -5.08 -5.75
CA ARG A 103 -7.98 -5.55 -6.86
C ARG A 103 -6.99 -4.48 -7.32
N ILE A 104 -7.46 -3.26 -7.54
CA ILE A 104 -6.62 -2.15 -7.99
C ILE A 104 -5.51 -1.89 -6.96
N THR A 105 -5.86 -1.79 -5.68
CA THR A 105 -4.88 -1.61 -4.59
C THR A 105 -3.83 -2.72 -4.57
N ALA A 106 -4.26 -3.98 -4.66
CA ALA A 106 -3.33 -5.09 -4.62
C ALA A 106 -2.44 -5.16 -5.87
N VAL A 107 -2.96 -4.84 -7.06
CA VAL A 107 -2.16 -4.77 -8.29
C VAL A 107 -1.12 -3.65 -8.20
N PHE A 108 -1.51 -2.44 -7.78
CA PHE A 108 -0.54 -1.36 -7.55
C PHE A 108 0.50 -1.75 -6.51
N GLY A 109 0.06 -2.43 -5.45
CA GLY A 109 0.98 -2.94 -4.43
C GLY A 109 1.97 -3.98 -4.95
N CYS A 110 1.54 -4.87 -5.84
CA CYS A 110 2.41 -5.83 -6.52
C CYS A 110 3.40 -5.13 -7.45
N VAL A 111 2.94 -4.17 -8.27
CA VAL A 111 3.79 -3.41 -9.19
C VAL A 111 4.86 -2.64 -8.40
N GLY A 112 4.48 -1.95 -7.33
CA GLY A 112 5.41 -1.22 -6.48
C GLY A 112 6.45 -2.14 -5.83
N ALA A 113 6.03 -3.27 -5.27
CA ALA A 113 6.95 -4.24 -4.67
C ALA A 113 7.88 -4.89 -5.71
N ALA A 114 7.39 -5.18 -6.91
CA ALA A 114 8.19 -5.73 -8.00
C ALA A 114 9.25 -4.72 -8.49
N LEU A 115 8.88 -3.45 -8.68
CA LEU A 115 9.84 -2.39 -9.02
C LEU A 115 10.91 -2.26 -7.94
N ALA A 116 10.51 -2.30 -6.66
CA ALA A 116 11.44 -2.20 -5.56
C ALA A 116 12.40 -3.41 -5.46
N LEU A 117 11.93 -4.61 -5.80
CA LEU A 117 12.77 -5.81 -5.95
C LEU A 117 13.80 -5.65 -7.09
N PHE A 118 13.36 -5.12 -8.25
CA PHE A 118 14.28 -4.86 -9.37
C PHE A 118 15.33 -3.79 -9.05
N SER A 119 15.01 -2.85 -8.15
CA SER A 119 15.96 -1.87 -7.62
C SER A 119 16.90 -2.42 -6.54
N GLY A 120 16.89 -3.73 -6.27
CA GLY A 120 17.80 -4.39 -5.32
C GLY A 120 17.34 -4.36 -3.85
N GLY A 121 16.11 -3.94 -3.57
CA GLY A 121 15.57 -3.96 -2.21
C GLY A 121 14.91 -5.29 -1.84
N ASP A 122 14.91 -5.64 -0.55
CA ASP A 122 14.22 -6.83 -0.04
C ASP A 122 12.73 -6.55 0.25
N PHE A 123 11.93 -6.53 -0.83
CA PHE A 123 10.48 -6.26 -0.77
C PHE A 123 9.63 -7.49 -1.08
N ALA A 124 10.23 -8.68 -1.08
CA ALA A 124 9.54 -9.95 -1.33
C ALA A 124 8.37 -10.18 -0.35
N PRO A 125 8.49 -9.88 0.96
CA PRO A 125 7.37 -10.03 1.90
C PRO A 125 6.16 -9.17 1.52
N LEU A 126 6.37 -7.92 1.06
CA LEU A 126 5.28 -7.05 0.63
C LEU A 126 4.60 -7.54 -0.65
N LEU A 127 5.38 -8.09 -1.58
CA LEU A 127 4.83 -8.70 -2.79
C LEU A 127 3.95 -9.91 -2.45
N ILE A 128 4.46 -10.81 -1.60
CA ILE A 128 3.71 -11.99 -1.13
C ILE A 128 2.40 -11.55 -0.45
N LEU A 129 2.46 -10.51 0.39
CA LEU A 129 1.28 -9.96 1.07
C LEU A 129 0.18 -9.55 0.08
N MET A 130 0.55 -8.89 -1.03
CA MET A 130 -0.42 -8.45 -2.06
C MET A 130 -0.96 -9.61 -2.87
N ILE A 131 -0.15 -10.62 -3.15
CA ILE A 131 -0.61 -11.86 -3.79
C ILE A 131 -1.64 -12.55 -2.88
N VAL A 132 -1.37 -12.63 -1.57
CA VAL A 132 -2.33 -13.18 -0.60
C VAL A 132 -3.63 -12.39 -0.61
N VAL A 133 -3.59 -11.04 -0.64
CA VAL A 133 -4.79 -10.21 -0.75
C VAL A 133 -5.59 -10.54 -2.02
N LEU A 134 -4.92 -10.68 -3.17
CA LEU A 134 -5.57 -11.06 -4.43
C LEU A 134 -6.24 -12.45 -4.32
N VAL A 135 -5.51 -13.45 -3.82
CA VAL A 135 -6.02 -14.81 -3.66
C VAL A 135 -7.24 -14.85 -2.73
N LEU A 136 -7.17 -14.13 -1.60
CA LEU A 136 -8.29 -14.03 -0.67
C LEU A 136 -9.48 -13.31 -1.31
N ASN A 137 -9.24 -12.27 -2.10
CA ASN A 137 -10.28 -11.49 -2.77
C ASN A 137 -10.96 -12.27 -3.92
N GLU A 138 -10.28 -13.25 -4.51
CA GLU A 138 -10.85 -14.18 -5.49
C GLU A 138 -11.45 -15.45 -4.88
N SER A 139 -11.41 -15.60 -3.55
CA SER A 139 -12.04 -16.75 -2.91
C SER A 139 -13.56 -16.72 -3.08
N ALA A 140 -14.18 -17.91 -3.20
CA ALA A 140 -15.64 -18.05 -3.30
C ALA A 140 -16.35 -17.33 -2.13
N SER A 141 -15.79 -17.40 -0.93
CA SER A 141 -16.33 -16.71 0.25
C SER A 141 -16.33 -15.19 0.13
N ALA A 142 -15.31 -14.59 -0.51
CA ALA A 142 -15.28 -13.16 -0.75
C ALA A 142 -16.25 -12.76 -1.87
N GLU A 143 -16.33 -13.56 -2.93
CA GLU A 143 -17.25 -13.34 -4.04
C GLU A 143 -18.72 -13.38 -3.59
N ASP A 144 -19.09 -14.38 -2.79
CA ASP A 144 -20.43 -14.50 -2.22
C ASP A 144 -20.79 -13.28 -1.37
N TRP A 145 -19.86 -12.82 -0.52
CA TRP A 145 -20.06 -11.60 0.28
C TRP A 145 -20.27 -10.35 -0.57
N TYR A 146 -19.44 -10.13 -1.60
CA TYR A 146 -19.60 -8.99 -2.49
C TYR A 146 -20.92 -9.04 -3.25
N ARG A 147 -21.38 -10.25 -3.64
CA ARG A 147 -22.64 -10.43 -4.37
C ARG A 147 -23.86 -10.22 -3.47
N GLU A 148 -23.87 -10.78 -2.26
CA GLU A 148 -24.95 -10.61 -1.27
C GLU A 148 -25.16 -9.15 -0.87
N THR A 149 -24.06 -8.39 -0.79
CA THR A 149 -24.10 -6.96 -0.43
C THR A 149 -24.54 -6.06 -1.58
N GLU A 150 -24.31 -6.46 -2.83
CA GLU A 150 -24.77 -5.73 -4.02
C GLU A 150 -26.24 -5.99 -4.34
N TYR A 151 -26.69 -7.23 -4.17
CA TYR A 151 -28.06 -7.67 -4.42
C TYR A 151 -28.60 -8.41 -3.19
N PRO A 152 -29.07 -7.69 -2.15
CA PRO A 152 -29.62 -8.33 -0.97
C PRO A 152 -30.84 -9.15 -1.36
N THR A 153 -30.71 -10.48 -1.36
CA THR A 153 -31.86 -11.37 -1.58
C THR A 153 -32.93 -11.09 -0.52
N PRO A 154 -34.20 -10.90 -0.91
CA PRO A 154 -35.29 -10.74 0.05
C PRO A 154 -35.30 -11.95 0.97
N ARG A 155 -35.17 -11.75 2.29
CA ARG A 155 -35.37 -12.83 3.26
C ARG A 155 -36.79 -13.34 3.10
N ARG A 156 -36.94 -14.56 2.55
CA ARG A 156 -38.21 -15.29 2.66
C ARG A 156 -38.49 -15.48 4.14
N GLY A 157 -39.46 -14.74 4.70
CA GLY A 157 -39.96 -15.00 6.05
C GLY A 157 -40.26 -13.79 6.96
N THR A 158 -40.62 -12.61 6.44
CA THR A 158 -41.36 -11.63 7.25
C THR A 158 -42.66 -11.26 6.53
N VAL A 159 -43.68 -12.07 6.79
CA VAL A 159 -45.10 -11.69 6.73
C VAL A 159 -45.62 -11.78 8.16
#